data_AF-A0A1A8HRD0-F1
#
_entry.id   AF-A0A1A8HRD0-F1
#
_cell.length_a   1.000
_cell.length_b   1.000
_cell.length_c   1.000
_cell.angle_alpha   90.00
_cell.angle_beta   90.00
_cell.angle_gamma   90.00
#
_symmetry.space_group_name_H-M   'P 1'
#
loop_
_entity.id
_entity.type
_entity.pdbx_description
1 polymer ?
#
loop_
_entity_poly.entity_id
_entity_poly.type
_entity_poly.pdbx_seq_one_letter_code
_entity_poly.pdbx_strand_id
1 'polypeptide(L)'
;MWDNQAWSYLHGDINKSEPPFLAQDFIHAVQPGAKIIIMLRDPVERLYSDYLYFTMVNKSSEDFHQKVIESVHLFQRCLSDRSLRSCVYNTSLYNTMPVRLTLGMYFVFLLDWLTVFHKEQILVLRLEDYAANLKETIKNVFDFLDALCQQTLRQH
;
A
#
# COMPACT_ATOMS: atom_id res chain seq x y z
N MET A 1 0.48 -5.33 2.27
CA MET A 1 0.98 -4.11 2.95
C MET A 1 -0.17 -3.30 3.54
N TRP A 2 -1.09 -2.80 2.73
CA TRP A 2 -2.09 -1.81 3.16
C TRP A 2 -3.39 -2.41 3.70
N ASP A 3 -3.66 -3.68 3.41
CA ASP A 3 -4.87 -4.34 3.91
C ASP A 3 -4.70 -4.79 5.36
N ASN A 4 -4.90 -3.83 6.25
CA ASN A 4 -5.01 -4.06 7.69
C ASN A 4 -6.43 -3.77 8.18
N GLN A 5 -7.40 -3.57 7.28
CA GLN A 5 -8.75 -3.10 7.62
C GLN A 5 -9.51 -4.04 8.56
N ALA A 6 -9.07 -5.31 8.64
CA ALA A 6 -9.60 -6.29 9.57
C ALA A 6 -9.33 -5.96 11.06
N TRP A 7 -8.36 -5.08 11.36
CA TRP A 7 -7.91 -4.81 12.73
C TRP A 7 -9.04 -4.31 13.64
N SER A 8 -9.96 -3.50 13.10
CA SER A 8 -11.08 -2.92 13.85
C SER A 8 -12.11 -3.97 14.28
N TYR A 9 -12.24 -5.08 13.53
CA TYR A 9 -13.10 -6.20 13.91
C TYR A 9 -12.45 -7.12 14.94
N LEU A 10 -11.12 -7.25 14.91
CA LEU A 10 -10.36 -8.13 15.81
C LEU A 10 -10.10 -7.50 17.18
N HIS A 11 -10.01 -6.16 17.22
CA HIS A 11 -9.66 -5.39 18.41
C HIS A 11 -10.74 -4.34 18.69
N GLY A 12 -11.99 -4.79 18.86
CA GLY A 12 -13.20 -3.97 19.10
C GLY A 12 -13.20 -3.12 20.37
N ASP A 13 -12.03 -2.81 20.94
CA ASP A 13 -11.85 -1.97 22.10
C ASP A 13 -11.87 -0.49 21.67
N ILE A 14 -12.92 0.21 22.11
CA ILE A 14 -13.36 1.55 21.68
C ILE A 14 -12.30 2.65 21.97
N ASN A 15 -11.27 2.34 22.75
CA ASN A 15 -10.28 3.31 23.22
C ASN A 15 -8.99 3.39 22.38
N LYS A 16 -8.80 2.54 21.35
CA LYS A 16 -7.61 2.62 20.49
C LYS A 16 -7.93 3.32 19.16
N SER A 17 -7.25 4.43 18.91
CA SER A 17 -7.36 5.20 17.67
C SER A 17 -6.54 4.61 16.50
N GLU A 18 -5.70 3.61 16.79
CA GLU A 18 -4.72 3.03 15.88
C GLU A 18 -4.54 1.52 16.11
N PRO A 19 -4.20 0.74 15.06
CA PRO A 19 -3.95 -0.69 15.18
C PRO A 19 -2.69 -0.97 16.01
N PRO A 20 -2.78 -1.84 17.04
CA PRO A 20 -1.63 -2.24 17.85
C PRO A 20 -0.74 -3.27 17.15
N PHE A 21 -1.32 -4.05 16.23
CA PHE A 21 -0.63 -5.05 15.42
C PHE A 21 -1.13 -4.92 13.97
N LEU A 22 -0.24 -5.20 13.04
CA LEU A 22 -0.43 -5.12 11.60
C LEU A 22 0.11 -6.39 10.94
N ALA A 23 -0.18 -6.56 9.64
CA ALA A 23 0.21 -7.76 8.90
C ALA A 23 1.72 -8.11 9.01
N GLN A 24 2.60 -7.10 9.04
CA GLN A 24 4.03 -7.32 9.18
C GLN A 24 4.43 -7.95 10.51
N ASP A 25 3.71 -7.68 11.62
CA ASP A 25 3.99 -8.27 12.93
C ASP A 25 3.77 -9.79 12.89
N PHE A 26 2.67 -10.21 12.26
CA PHE A 26 2.34 -11.62 12.09
C PHE A 26 3.32 -12.32 11.13
N ILE A 27 3.70 -11.66 10.03
CA ILE A 27 4.69 -12.22 9.10
C ILE A 27 6.02 -12.41 9.82
N HIS A 28 6.49 -11.41 10.55
CA HIS A 28 7.76 -11.48 11.27
C HIS A 28 7.74 -12.53 12.39
N ALA A 29 6.61 -12.69 13.10
CA ALA A 29 6.48 -13.73 14.12
C ALA A 29 6.65 -15.15 13.56
N VAL A 30 6.20 -15.39 12.31
CA VAL A 30 6.29 -16.70 11.66
C VAL A 30 7.59 -16.89 10.88
N GLN A 31 8.05 -15.84 10.20
CA GLN A 31 9.25 -15.84 9.37
C GLN A 31 10.01 -14.51 9.55
N PRO A 32 10.83 -14.39 10.61
CA PRO A 32 11.62 -13.18 10.87
C PRO A 32 12.58 -12.82 9.73
N GLY A 33 13.11 -13.84 9.03
CA GLY A 33 14.04 -13.69 7.92
C GLY A 33 13.37 -13.43 6.57
N ALA A 34 12.06 -13.11 6.53
CA ALA A 34 11.37 -12.86 5.27
C ALA A 34 12.02 -11.71 4.49
N LYS A 35 12.08 -11.86 3.17
CA LYS A 35 12.41 -10.78 2.24
C LYS A 35 11.10 -10.24 1.64
N ILE A 36 10.91 -8.93 1.75
CA ILE A 36 9.67 -8.25 1.39
C ILE A 36 9.91 -7.43 0.13
N ILE A 37 9.13 -7.70 -0.92
CA ILE A 37 9.15 -6.92 -2.16
C ILE A 37 7.87 -6.10 -2.22
N ILE A 38 8.02 -4.79 -2.41
CA ILE A 38 6.93 -3.83 -2.44
C ILE A 38 7.00 -3.11 -3.78
N MET A 39 5.94 -3.21 -4.59
CA MET A 39 5.82 -2.45 -5.82
C MET A 39 4.86 -1.28 -5.62
N LEU A 40 5.37 -0.07 -5.81
CA LEU A 40 4.62 1.18 -5.71
C LEU A 40 4.38 1.74 -7.11
N ARG A 41 3.31 2.51 -7.25
CA ARG A 41 2.99 3.29 -8.45
C ARG A 41 2.81 4.73 -8.01
N ASP A 42 2.92 5.71 -8.92
CA ASP A 42 2.42 7.04 -8.65
C ASP A 42 1.02 6.99 -7.97
N PRO A 43 0.85 7.63 -6.80
CA PRO A 43 -0.35 7.45 -5.99
C PRO A 43 -1.62 8.03 -6.65
N VAL A 44 -1.48 9.05 -7.51
CA VAL A 44 -2.59 9.63 -8.28
C VAL A 44 -3.03 8.64 -9.36
N GLU A 45 -2.06 8.14 -10.12
CA GLU A 45 -2.28 7.12 -11.14
C GLU A 45 -2.86 5.82 -10.57
N ARG A 46 -2.37 5.40 -9.39
CA ARG A 46 -2.92 4.26 -8.66
C ARG A 46 -4.38 4.53 -8.29
N LEU A 47 -4.69 5.68 -7.71
CA LEU A 47 -6.06 6.03 -7.29
C LEU A 47 -7.03 6.11 -8.47
N TYR A 48 -6.57 6.61 -9.61
CA TYR A 48 -7.40 6.65 -10.82
C TYR A 48 -7.63 5.24 -11.38
N SER A 49 -6.58 4.41 -11.45
CA SER A 49 -6.72 3.00 -11.84
C SER A 49 -7.66 2.22 -10.92
N ASP A 50 -7.61 2.50 -9.62
CA ASP A 50 -8.47 1.97 -8.57
C ASP A 50 -9.94 2.36 -8.79
N TYR A 51 -10.19 3.65 -9.06
CA TYR A 51 -11.51 4.17 -9.43
C TYR A 51 -12.06 3.49 -10.69
N LEU A 52 -11.24 3.36 -11.74
CA LEU A 52 -11.62 2.72 -13.00
C LEU A 52 -11.91 1.23 -12.82
N TYR A 53 -11.25 0.54 -11.90
CA TYR A 53 -11.49 -0.88 -11.67
C TYR A 53 -12.80 -1.11 -10.90
N PHE A 54 -13.03 -0.36 -9.81
CA PHE A 54 -14.13 -0.65 -8.86
C PHE A 54 -15.44 0.09 -9.17
N THR A 55 -15.40 1.19 -9.92
CA THR A 55 -16.62 1.88 -10.37
C THR A 55 -17.21 1.11 -11.55
N MET A 56 -18.50 0.77 -11.53
CA MET A 56 -19.12 -0.05 -12.58
C MET A 56 -19.78 0.76 -13.70
N VAL A 57 -20.25 1.98 -13.41
CA VAL A 57 -21.04 2.81 -14.34
C VAL A 57 -20.61 4.28 -14.27
N ASN A 58 -20.87 5.04 -15.33
CA ASN A 58 -20.68 6.50 -15.40
C ASN A 58 -19.26 6.99 -15.05
N LYS A 59 -18.24 6.31 -15.58
CA LYS A 59 -16.84 6.72 -15.40
C LYS A 59 -16.57 8.00 -16.18
N SER A 60 -16.11 9.06 -15.51
CA SER A 60 -15.62 10.27 -16.17
C SER A 60 -14.54 10.96 -15.32
N SER A 61 -13.76 11.84 -15.95
CA SER A 61 -12.80 12.70 -15.27
C SER A 61 -13.47 13.58 -14.22
N GLU A 62 -14.66 14.08 -14.51
CA GLU A 62 -15.44 14.97 -13.65
C GLU A 62 -15.96 14.23 -12.41
N ASP A 63 -16.51 13.01 -12.59
CA ASP A 63 -16.95 12.17 -11.47
C ASP A 63 -15.75 11.78 -10.59
N PHE A 64 -14.64 11.36 -11.19
CA PHE A 64 -13.42 11.05 -10.43
C PHE A 64 -12.94 12.26 -9.61
N HIS A 65 -12.87 13.43 -10.23
CA HIS A 65 -12.45 14.67 -9.57
C HIS A 65 -13.35 15.01 -8.37
N GLN A 66 -14.68 14.93 -8.54
CA GLN A 66 -15.63 15.22 -7.48
C GLN A 66 -15.46 14.27 -6.28
N LYS A 67 -15.28 12.97 -6.55
CA LYS A 67 -15.04 11.97 -5.50
C LYS A 67 -13.70 12.17 -4.79
N VAL A 68 -12.66 12.56 -5.53
CA VAL A 68 -11.35 12.89 -4.93
C VAL A 68 -11.49 14.08 -3.98
N ILE A 69 -12.17 15.16 -4.40
CA ILE A 69 -12.42 16.33 -3.54
C ILE A 69 -13.12 15.91 -2.23
N GLU A 70 -14.17 15.10 -2.35
CA GLU A 70 -14.91 14.60 -1.18
C GLU A 70 -14.03 13.76 -0.25
N SER A 71 -13.29 12.78 -0.78
CA SER A 71 -12.35 11.97 0.00
C SER A 71 -11.28 12.82 0.68
N VAL A 72 -10.74 13.84 0.01
CA VAL A 72 -9.74 14.76 0.58
C VAL A 72 -10.35 15.57 1.73
N HIS A 73 -11.56 16.10 1.58
CA HIS A 73 -12.23 16.81 2.66
C HIS A 73 -12.52 15.92 3.87
N LEU A 74 -12.98 14.69 3.65
CA LEU A 74 -13.16 13.71 4.72
C LEU A 74 -11.84 13.41 5.44
N PHE A 75 -10.75 13.26 4.69
CA PHE A 75 -9.42 13.03 5.28
C PHE A 75 -8.92 14.23 6.08
N GLN A 76 -9.05 15.45 5.56
CA GLN A 76 -8.67 16.69 6.25
C GLN A 76 -9.44 16.88 7.56
N ARG A 77 -10.74 16.56 7.58
CA ARG A 77 -11.53 16.56 8.81
C ARG A 77 -11.05 15.54 9.83
N CYS A 78 -10.58 14.38 9.40
CA CYS A 78 -9.97 13.43 10.34
C CYS A 78 -8.67 14.00 10.94
N LEU A 79 -7.83 14.62 10.10
CA LEU A 79 -6.55 15.18 10.52
C LEU A 79 -6.66 16.39 11.46
N SER A 80 -7.83 17.04 11.58
CA SER A 80 -8.00 18.14 12.54
C SER A 80 -7.93 17.66 13.98
N ASP A 81 -8.33 16.41 14.23
CA ASP A 81 -8.54 15.88 15.59
C ASP A 81 -7.66 14.65 15.88
N ARG A 82 -7.04 14.05 14.86
CA ARG A 82 -6.33 12.77 14.95
C ARG A 82 -5.00 12.79 14.23
N SER A 83 -4.12 11.87 14.61
CA SER A 83 -2.86 11.65 13.92
C SER A 83 -3.07 11.16 12.48
N LEU A 84 -2.05 11.37 11.65
CA LEU A 84 -2.00 10.87 10.28
C LEU A 84 -2.15 9.35 10.20
N ARG A 85 -1.46 8.61 11.09
CA ARG A 85 -1.54 7.15 11.19
C ARG A 85 -2.95 6.70 11.58
N SER A 86 -3.58 7.35 12.57
CA SER A 86 -4.97 7.09 12.96
C SER A 86 -5.94 7.27 11.79
N CYS A 87 -5.81 8.34 11.01
CA CYS A 87 -6.67 8.58 9.86
C CYS A 87 -6.46 7.58 8.72
N VAL A 88 -5.22 7.16 8.45
CA VAL A 88 -4.92 6.16 7.42
C VAL A 88 -5.51 4.79 7.77
N TYR A 89 -5.49 4.40 9.05
CA TYR A 89 -6.01 3.12 9.53
C TYR A 89 -7.47 3.16 9.98
N ASN A 90 -8.16 4.30 9.87
CA ASN A 90 -9.56 4.42 10.28
C ASN A 90 -10.48 3.70 9.27
N THR A 91 -10.98 2.53 9.65
CA THR A 91 -11.86 1.70 8.80
C THR A 91 -13.19 2.38 8.49
N SER A 92 -13.78 3.09 9.44
CA SER A 92 -15.03 3.82 9.20
C SER A 92 -14.82 4.93 8.17
N LEU A 93 -13.71 5.68 8.28
CA LEU A 93 -13.35 6.72 7.31
C LEU A 93 -13.08 6.11 5.94
N TYR A 94 -12.29 5.04 5.87
CA TYR A 94 -11.99 4.33 4.63
C TYR A 94 -13.25 3.84 3.90
N ASN A 95 -14.21 3.27 4.62
CA ASN A 95 -15.48 2.82 4.05
C ASN A 95 -16.42 3.96 3.64
N THR A 96 -16.27 5.14 4.24
CA THR A 96 -17.09 6.33 3.89
C THR A 96 -16.56 7.04 2.65
N MET A 97 -15.26 6.94 2.38
CA MET A 97 -14.64 7.64 1.25
C MET A 97 -15.11 7.08 -0.11
N PRO A 98 -15.53 7.94 -1.06
CA PRO A 98 -15.95 7.49 -2.39
C PRO A 98 -14.81 6.97 -3.27
N VAL A 99 -13.56 7.33 -2.94
CA VAL A 99 -12.35 6.74 -3.51
C VAL A 99 -11.34 6.43 -2.41
N ARG A 100 -10.57 5.35 -2.60
CA ARG A 100 -9.61 4.82 -1.61
C ARG A 100 -8.30 5.60 -1.56
N LEU A 101 -8.41 6.87 -1.18
CA LEU A 101 -7.32 7.83 -1.11
C LEU A 101 -6.18 7.36 -0.19
N THR A 102 -6.52 6.83 0.99
CA THR A 102 -5.54 6.45 2.03
C THR A 102 -4.57 5.36 1.59
N LEU A 103 -4.94 4.52 0.61
CA LEU A 103 -4.05 3.48 0.08
C LEU A 103 -2.83 4.05 -0.67
N GLY A 104 -2.89 5.31 -1.11
CA GLY A 104 -1.75 6.02 -1.69
C GLY A 104 -0.77 6.58 -0.65
N MET A 105 -1.08 6.49 0.65
CA MET A 105 -0.23 7.01 1.73
C MET A 105 0.91 6.03 2.08
N TYR A 106 1.70 5.65 1.07
CA TYR A 106 2.70 4.59 1.19
C TYR A 106 3.69 4.81 2.31
N PHE A 107 4.07 6.06 2.60
CA PHE A 107 5.04 6.36 3.64
C PHE A 107 4.56 5.89 5.03
N VAL A 108 3.25 5.97 5.34
CA VAL A 108 2.72 5.47 6.62
C VAL A 108 2.96 3.97 6.72
N PHE A 109 2.62 3.24 5.67
CA PHE A 109 2.80 1.79 5.63
C PHE A 109 4.27 1.42 5.64
N LEU A 110 5.12 2.08 4.85
CA LEU A 110 6.55 1.78 4.79
C LEU A 110 7.24 1.99 6.14
N LEU A 111 6.91 3.08 6.86
CA LEU A 111 7.45 3.32 8.19
C LEU A 111 7.04 2.21 9.16
N ASP A 112 5.77 1.80 9.14
CA ASP A 112 5.27 0.69 9.97
C ASP A 112 5.88 -0.67 9.59
N TRP A 113 6.30 -0.87 8.34
CA TRP A 113 7.05 -2.07 7.95
C TRP A 113 8.51 -2.02 8.43
N LEU A 114 9.13 -0.85 8.41
CA LEU A 114 10.52 -0.63 8.85
C LEU A 114 10.70 -0.69 10.38
N THR A 115 9.63 -0.61 11.17
CA THR A 115 9.72 -0.87 12.62
C THR A 115 9.88 -2.35 12.94
N VAL A 116 9.57 -3.24 11.98
CA VAL A 116 9.55 -4.70 12.17
C VAL A 116 10.67 -5.38 11.36
N PHE A 117 10.84 -5.00 10.09
CA PHE A 117 11.84 -5.58 9.20
C PHE A 117 13.01 -4.63 8.99
N HIS A 118 14.23 -5.19 8.92
CA HIS A 118 15.41 -4.42 8.56
C HIS A 118 15.30 -3.89 7.13
N LYS A 119 15.92 -2.73 6.85
CA LYS A 119 15.88 -2.10 5.53
C LYS A 119 16.39 -3.03 4.43
N GLU A 120 17.38 -3.86 4.74
CA GLU A 120 18.00 -4.83 3.84
C GLU A 120 17.05 -5.99 3.49
N GLN A 121 16.00 -6.21 4.27
CA GLN A 121 14.94 -7.19 4.01
C GLN A 121 13.80 -6.60 3.18
N ILE A 122 13.87 -5.33 2.78
CA ILE A 122 12.80 -4.66 2.04
C ILE A 122 13.33 -4.10 0.72
N LEU A 123 12.81 -4.62 -0.39
CA LEU A 123 13.01 -4.07 -1.72
C LEU A 123 11.77 -3.27 -2.15
N VAL A 124 11.94 -1.97 -2.36
CA VAL A 124 10.89 -1.10 -2.91
C VAL A 124 11.17 -0.88 -4.40
N LEU A 125 10.19 -1.22 -5.23
CA LEU A 125 10.20 -1.06 -6.68
C LEU A 125 9.15 -0.03 -7.09
N ARG A 126 9.42 0.68 -8.18
CA ARG A 126 8.46 1.56 -8.86
C ARG A 126 7.91 0.84 -10.08
N LEU A 127 6.59 0.88 -10.26
CA LEU A 127 5.91 0.25 -11.39
C LEU A 127 6.33 0.90 -12.71
N GLU A 128 6.62 2.21 -12.69
CA GLU A 128 7.08 2.95 -13.85
C GLU A 128 8.45 2.45 -14.33
N ASP A 129 9.37 2.19 -13.40
CA ASP A 129 10.71 1.67 -13.70
C ASP A 129 10.63 0.20 -14.16
N TYR A 130 9.74 -0.59 -13.56
CA TYR A 130 9.42 -1.95 -14.01
C TYR A 130 8.91 -1.96 -15.46
N ALA A 131 7.99 -1.06 -15.82
CA ALA A 131 7.43 -0.96 -17.15
C ALA A 131 8.47 -0.45 -18.18
N ALA A 132 9.34 0.48 -17.77
CA ALA A 132 10.37 1.03 -18.64
C ALA A 132 11.54 0.05 -18.87
N ASN A 133 11.93 -0.72 -17.85
CA ASN A 133 13.04 -1.67 -17.92
C ASN A 133 12.78 -2.94 -17.10
N LEU A 134 12.00 -3.83 -17.70
CA LEU A 134 11.64 -5.14 -17.13
C LEU A 134 12.88 -5.97 -16.78
N LYS A 135 13.87 -6.02 -17.68
CA LYS A 135 15.05 -6.90 -17.51
C LYS A 135 15.86 -6.50 -16.28
N GLU A 136 16.15 -5.21 -16.12
CA GLU A 136 16.91 -4.73 -14.97
C GLU A 136 16.12 -4.88 -13.67
N THR A 137 14.82 -4.56 -13.70
CA THR A 137 13.98 -4.69 -12.51
C THR A 137 13.89 -6.14 -12.02
N ILE A 138 13.72 -7.09 -12.93
CA ILE A 138 13.69 -8.52 -12.61
C ILE A 138 15.06 -9.00 -12.12
N LYS A 139 16.16 -8.54 -12.73
CA LYS A 139 17.51 -8.81 -12.23
C LYS A 139 17.67 -8.34 -10.79
N ASN A 140 17.25 -7.11 -10.46
CA ASN A 140 17.30 -6.59 -9.09
C ASN A 140 16.47 -7.43 -8.11
N VAL A 141 15.34 -7.97 -8.54
CA VAL A 141 14.54 -8.92 -7.74
C VAL A 141 15.31 -10.22 -7.47
N PHE A 142 15.95 -10.81 -8.48
CA PHE A 142 16.76 -12.02 -8.31
C PHE A 142 17.96 -11.78 -7.39
N ASP A 143 18.68 -10.69 -7.62
CA ASP A 143 19.82 -10.26 -6.80
C ASP A 143 19.37 -10.06 -5.34
N PHE A 144 18.25 -9.38 -5.11
CA PHE A 144 17.66 -9.20 -3.78
C PHE A 144 17.26 -10.52 -3.12
N LEU A 145 16.76 -11.50 -3.88
CA LEU A 145 16.36 -12.80 -3.35
C LEU A 145 17.53 -13.78 -3.13
N ASP A 146 18.78 -13.39 -3.47
CA ASP A 146 19.94 -14.29 -3.55
C ASP A 146 19.70 -15.52 -4.44
N ALA A 147 18.82 -15.38 -5.44
CA ALA A 147 18.48 -16.46 -6.35
C ALA A 147 19.38 -16.40 -7.59
N LEU A 148 20.07 -17.51 -7.90
CA LEU A 148 20.88 -17.61 -9.12
C LEU A 148 20.01 -17.35 -10.35
N CYS A 149 20.31 -16.27 -11.07
CA CYS A 149 19.69 -15.95 -12.35
C CYS A 149 20.14 -16.98 -13.41
N GLN A 150 19.45 -18.12 -13.50
CA GLN A 150 19.63 -19.07 -14.60
C GLN A 150 18.97 -18.51 -15.87
N GLN A 151 19.57 -17.48 -16.47
CA GLN A 151 19.28 -17.14 -17.86
C GLN A 151 19.94 -18.18 -18.77
N THR A 152 19.34 -19.37 -18.87
CA THR A 152 19.58 -20.23 -20.03
C THR A 152 18.86 -19.58 -21.20
N LEU A 153 19.55 -18.67 -21.89
CA LEU A 153 19.21 -18.27 -23.25
C LEU A 153 19.23 -19.54 -24.12
N ARG A 154 18.07 -20.19 -24.27
CA ARG A 154 17.85 -21.14 -25.37
C ARG A 154 17.84 -20.32 -26.66
N GLN A 155 19.03 -20.15 -27.25
CA GLN A 155 19.15 -19.90 -28.67
C GLN A 155 19.10 -21.27 -29.37
N HIS A 156 17.96 -21.54 -30.02
CA HIS A 156 17.86 -22.44 -31.15
C HIS A 156 17.38 -21.62 -32.34
#